data_AF-A0A935F5X8-F1
#
_entry.id   AF-A0A935F5X8-F1
#
_cell.length_a   1.000
_cell.length_b   1.000
_cell.length_c   1.000
_cell.angle_alpha   90.00
_cell.angle_beta   90.00
_cell.angle_gamma   90.00
#
_symmetry.space_group_name_H-M   'P 1'
#
loop_
_entity.id
_entity.type
_entity.pdbx_description
1 polymer ?
#
loop_
_entity_poly.entity_id
_entity_poly.type
_entity_poly.pdbx_seq_one_letter_code
_entity_poly.pdbx_strand_id
1 'polypeptide(L)'
;MAATASILIQGTISDAPTGGRTIGPITLTSSSANGEVQRIVLQAGANTITTPTVPATSGCIIKLPSTNTSVTTLKGVAGDTGIAIGKVTTLVLNWDSTAAPASFVLSSVSTQTGLVTEIVFF
;
A
#
# COMPACT_ATOMS: atom_id res chain seq x y z
N MET A 1 -2.53 7.95 6.95
CA MET A 1 -1.92 9.30 7.08
C MET A 1 -0.94 9.43 5.94
N ALA A 2 -1.21 10.31 4.98
CA ALA A 2 -0.36 10.49 3.81
C ALA A 2 1.04 10.94 4.25
N ALA A 3 2.07 10.11 4.05
CA ALA A 3 3.44 10.58 4.20
C ALA A 3 3.82 11.31 2.89
N THR A 4 4.05 12.61 2.98
CA THR A 4 4.60 13.42 1.89
C THR A 4 5.95 13.98 2.31
N ALA A 5 6.96 13.78 1.46
CA ALA A 5 8.22 14.49 1.58
C ALA A 5 8.15 15.76 0.73
N SER A 6 8.75 16.86 1.19
CA SER A 6 8.89 18.08 0.38
C SER A 6 10.29 18.66 0.49
N ILE A 7 10.76 19.23 -0.61
CA ILE A 7 12.00 20.01 -0.70
C ILE A 7 11.61 21.41 -1.13
N LEU A 8 11.97 22.41 -0.31
CA LEU A 8 11.81 23.82 -0.63
C LEU A 8 13.17 24.39 -1.04
N ILE A 9 13.24 24.94 -2.25
CA ILE A 9 14.42 25.63 -2.77
C ILE A 9 14.11 27.12 -2.81
N GLN A 10 14.81 27.89 -1.96
CA GLN A 10 14.76 29.35 -1.96
C GLN A 10 16.15 29.93 -1.69
N GLY A 11 16.43 31.11 -2.22
CA GLY A 11 17.67 31.82 -1.96
C GLY A 11 17.66 33.25 -2.49
N THR A 12 18.61 34.05 -2.01
CA THR A 12 18.81 35.42 -2.48
C THR A 12 20.22 35.54 -3.01
N ILE A 13 20.36 36.03 -4.23
CA ILE A 13 21.64 36.46 -4.79
C ILE A 13 21.77 37.95 -4.44
N SER A 14 22.80 38.31 -3.67
CA SER A 14 23.20 39.71 -3.44
C SER A 14 24.35 40.11 -4.36
N ASP A 15 24.59 41.42 -4.48
CA ASP A 15 25.78 42.01 -5.11
C ASP A 15 25.99 41.67 -6.60
N ALA A 16 24.93 41.27 -7.30
CA ALA A 16 24.98 41.09 -8.75
C ALA A 16 25.06 42.47 -9.45
N PRO A 17 25.71 42.56 -10.63
CA PRO A 17 25.91 43.82 -11.36
C PRO A 17 24.63 44.61 -11.68
N THR A 18 23.48 43.93 -11.71
CA THR A 18 22.15 44.50 -12.00
C THR A 18 21.25 44.59 -10.76
N GLY A 19 21.81 44.48 -9.56
CA GLY A 19 21.06 44.36 -8.31
C GLY A 19 20.74 42.92 -7.93
N GLY A 20 20.47 42.69 -6.65
CA GLY A 20 20.17 41.36 -6.12
C GLY A 20 18.92 40.73 -6.74
N ARG A 21 18.84 39.41 -6.72
CA ARG A 21 17.68 38.65 -7.24
C ARG A 21 17.31 37.50 -6.31
N THR A 22 16.03 37.23 -6.18
CA THR A 22 15.54 36.05 -5.45
C THR A 22 15.40 34.86 -6.40
N ILE A 23 15.79 33.68 -5.92
CA ILE A 23 15.49 32.39 -6.56
C ILE A 23 14.45 31.69 -5.68
N GLY A 24 13.34 31.25 -6.29
CA GLY A 24 12.28 30.50 -5.62
C GLY A 24 11.11 31.36 -5.10
N PRO A 25 10.15 30.74 -4.38
CA PRO A 25 10.19 29.35 -3.92
C PRO A 25 9.92 28.33 -5.04
N ILE A 26 10.73 27.28 -5.10
CA ILE A 26 10.45 26.07 -5.89
C ILE A 26 10.22 24.93 -4.89
N THR A 27 9.04 24.32 -4.94
CA THR A 27 8.68 23.20 -4.07
C THR A 27 8.63 21.92 -4.89
N LEU A 28 9.40 20.91 -4.48
CA LEU A 28 9.32 19.54 -4.99
C LEU A 28 8.64 18.68 -3.94
N THR A 29 7.57 17.97 -4.29
CA THR A 29 6.85 17.08 -3.36
C THR A 29 6.90 15.64 -3.86
N SER A 30 7.07 14.67 -2.96
CA SER A 30 6.79 13.27 -3.30
C SER A 30 5.29 13.09 -3.56
N SER A 31 4.91 12.07 -4.33
CA SER A 31 3.53 11.58 -4.27
C SER A 31 3.20 11.15 -2.84
N SER A 32 1.95 11.31 -2.45
CA SER A 32 1.46 10.82 -1.16
C SER A 32 1.41 9.28 -1.18
N ALA A 33 2.19 8.62 -0.33
CA ALA A 33 2.07 7.18 -0.11
C ALA A 33 0.99 6.93 0.96
N ASN A 34 0.14 5.92 0.75
CA ASN A 34 -0.99 5.67 1.63
C ASN A 34 -0.56 5.20 3.02
N GLY A 35 0.50 4.38 3.10
CA GLY A 35 1.16 3.94 4.33
C GLY A 35 0.26 3.21 5.33
N GLU A 36 -1.00 2.93 4.99
CA GLU A 36 -1.96 2.30 5.88
C GLU A 36 -1.60 0.84 6.07
N VAL A 37 -1.72 0.38 7.31
CA VAL A 37 -1.49 -1.02 7.68
C VAL A 37 -2.78 -1.60 8.23
N GLN A 38 -3.34 -2.57 7.52
CA GLN A 38 -4.46 -3.35 8.00
C GLN A 38 -3.95 -4.64 8.65
N ARG A 39 -4.46 -4.97 9.84
CA ARG A 39 -4.12 -6.16 10.61
C ARG A 39 -5.36 -6.99 10.82
N ILE A 40 -5.42 -8.16 10.18
CA ILE A 40 -6.65 -8.93 10.05
C ILE A 40 -6.39 -10.38 10.48
N VAL A 41 -7.30 -10.90 11.30
CA VAL A 41 -7.43 -12.34 11.57
C VAL A 41 -8.32 -12.93 10.48
N LEU A 42 -7.72 -13.61 9.50
CA LEU A 42 -8.48 -14.20 8.39
C LEU A 42 -9.41 -15.30 8.92
N GLN A 43 -10.68 -15.20 8.54
CA GLN A 43 -11.69 -16.22 8.77
C GLN A 43 -11.61 -17.31 7.69
N ALA A 44 -12.15 -18.49 7.99
CA ALA A 44 -12.39 -19.51 6.98
C ALA A 44 -13.31 -18.97 5.88
N GLY A 45 -13.01 -19.29 4.62
CA GLY A 45 -13.73 -18.76 3.47
C GLY A 45 -13.13 -17.46 2.95
N ALA A 46 -13.96 -16.59 2.36
CA ALA A 46 -13.53 -15.36 1.69
C ALA A 46 -13.48 -14.18 2.68
N ASN A 47 -12.34 -13.48 2.72
CA ASN A 47 -12.17 -12.25 3.46
C ASN A 47 -12.00 -11.10 2.48
N THR A 48 -12.96 -10.19 2.45
CA THR A 48 -12.89 -8.97 1.61
C THR A 48 -12.04 -7.93 2.32
N ILE A 49 -10.99 -7.49 1.65
CA ILE A 49 -10.06 -6.47 2.12
C ILE A 49 -10.33 -5.19 1.33
N THR A 50 -10.72 -4.13 2.02
CA THR A 50 -11.00 -2.83 1.40
C THR A 50 -9.69 -2.09 1.15
N THR A 51 -9.51 -1.62 -0.07
CA THR A 51 -8.37 -0.79 -0.44
C THR A 51 -8.60 0.64 0.06
N PRO A 52 -7.67 1.23 0.82
CA PRO A 52 -7.72 2.64 1.20
C PRO A 52 -7.75 3.56 -0.01
N THR A 53 -8.53 4.63 0.06
CA THR A 53 -8.72 5.59 -1.04
C THR A 53 -8.03 6.93 -0.82
N VAL A 54 -7.62 7.24 0.42
CA VAL A 54 -7.03 8.53 0.77
C VAL A 54 -5.78 8.37 1.66
N PRO A 55 -4.58 8.63 1.13
CA PRO A 55 -4.23 8.77 -0.29
C PRO A 55 -4.62 7.58 -1.16
N ALA A 56 -4.73 7.77 -2.48
CA ALA A 56 -4.85 6.64 -3.39
C ALA A 56 -3.63 5.73 -3.24
N THR A 57 -3.87 4.42 -3.20
CA THR A 57 -2.81 3.41 -3.14
C THR A 57 -2.36 3.06 -4.55
N SER A 58 -1.10 2.68 -4.68
CA SER A 58 -0.48 2.12 -5.88
C SER A 58 -0.24 0.61 -5.78
N GLY A 59 -0.34 0.05 -4.59
CA GLY A 59 -0.27 -1.37 -4.36
C GLY A 59 -0.43 -1.74 -2.89
N CYS A 60 -0.21 -3.03 -2.60
CA CYS A 60 -0.07 -3.50 -1.23
C CYS A 60 0.93 -4.64 -1.09
N ILE A 61 1.42 -4.80 0.13
CA ILE A 61 2.26 -5.90 0.57
C ILE A 61 1.45 -6.73 1.55
N ILE A 62 1.18 -7.98 1.22
CA ILE A 62 0.47 -8.93 2.07
C ILE A 62 1.52 -9.81 2.75
N LYS A 63 1.56 -9.79 4.08
CA LYS A 63 2.48 -10.58 4.89
C LYS A 63 1.68 -11.56 5.74
N LEU A 64 1.81 -12.85 5.40
CA LEU A 64 1.21 -13.92 6.17
C LEU A 64 2.01 -14.18 7.46
N PRO A 65 1.34 -14.64 8.54
CA PRO A 65 2.01 -14.96 9.80
C PRO A 65 3.13 -15.99 9.62
N SER A 66 4.23 -15.84 10.37
CA SER A 66 5.38 -16.75 10.31
C SER A 66 5.07 -18.21 10.68
N THR A 67 3.96 -18.42 11.38
CA THR A 67 3.47 -19.72 11.86
C THR A 67 2.17 -20.16 11.19
N ASN A 68 1.72 -19.47 10.13
CA ASN A 68 0.51 -19.84 9.42
C ASN A 68 0.68 -21.19 8.70
N THR A 69 -0.26 -22.11 8.93
CA THR A 69 -0.31 -23.41 8.28
C THR A 69 -1.48 -23.53 7.29
N SER A 70 -2.43 -22.58 7.34
CA SER A 70 -3.61 -22.57 6.49
C SER A 70 -3.26 -22.11 5.07
N VAL A 71 -3.87 -22.76 4.08
CA VAL A 71 -3.74 -22.33 2.68
C VAL A 71 -4.54 -21.04 2.50
N THR A 72 -3.86 -19.99 2.04
CA THR A 72 -4.48 -18.71 1.68
C THR A 72 -4.36 -18.50 0.18
N THR A 73 -5.44 -18.05 -0.45
CA THR A 73 -5.53 -17.77 -1.88
C THR A 73 -5.92 -16.32 -2.11
N LEU A 74 -5.21 -15.65 -3.03
CA LEU A 74 -5.70 -14.42 -3.62
C LEU A 74 -6.76 -14.81 -4.64
N LYS A 75 -7.99 -14.29 -4.49
CA LYS A 75 -9.09 -14.59 -5.41
C LYS A 75 -9.67 -13.32 -6.00
N GLY A 76 -10.15 -13.43 -7.24
CA GLY A 76 -11.09 -12.49 -7.83
C GLY A 76 -12.51 -12.67 -7.27
N VAL A 77 -13.50 -12.44 -8.13
CA VAL A 77 -14.93 -12.61 -7.79
C VAL A 77 -15.29 -14.08 -7.49
N ALA A 78 -16.45 -14.29 -6.85
CA ALA A 78 -16.92 -15.61 -6.46
C ALA A 78 -16.88 -16.61 -7.64
N GLY A 79 -16.26 -17.78 -7.43
CA GLY A 79 -16.06 -18.81 -8.44
C GLY A 79 -14.64 -18.88 -9.02
N ASP A 80 -13.80 -17.87 -8.81
CA ASP A 80 -12.38 -17.92 -9.19
C ASP A 80 -11.64 -18.97 -8.33
N THR A 81 -10.77 -19.76 -8.97
CA THR A 81 -9.88 -20.71 -8.28
C THR A 81 -8.78 -19.98 -7.51
N GLY A 82 -8.40 -18.78 -7.96
CA GLY A 82 -7.41 -17.92 -7.33
C GLY A 82 -5.98 -18.45 -7.40
N ILE A 83 -5.05 -17.70 -6.82
CA ILE A 83 -3.62 -18.04 -6.75
C ILE A 83 -3.28 -18.34 -5.29
N ALA A 84 -2.76 -19.55 -5.04
CA ALA A 84 -2.26 -19.93 -3.72
C ALA A 84 -1.00 -19.14 -3.37
N ILE A 85 -1.02 -18.49 -2.22
CA ILE A 85 0.11 -17.76 -1.66
C ILE A 85 0.89 -18.71 -0.75
N GLY A 86 2.22 -18.63 -0.76
CA GLY A 86 3.05 -19.42 0.15
C GLY A 86 2.66 -19.16 1.61
N LYS A 87 2.43 -20.21 2.40
CA LYS A 87 1.82 -20.13 3.73
C LYS A 87 2.53 -19.17 4.71
N VAL A 88 3.82 -18.96 4.49
CA VAL A 88 4.72 -18.18 5.35
C VAL A 88 5.57 -17.22 4.49
N THR A 89 4.92 -16.45 3.62
CA THR A 89 5.61 -15.55 2.69
C THR A 89 5.00 -14.15 2.68
N THR A 90 5.64 -13.29 1.90
CA THR A 90 5.12 -11.99 1.51
C THR A 90 4.74 -12.01 0.03
N LEU A 91 3.61 -11.43 -0.31
CA LEU A 91 3.19 -11.18 -1.68
C LEU A 91 3.07 -9.67 -1.90
N VAL A 92 3.60 -9.19 -3.01
CA VAL A 92 3.47 -7.80 -3.43
C VAL A 92 2.49 -7.74 -4.60
N LEU A 93 1.49 -6.87 -4.48
CA LEU A 93 0.54 -6.56 -5.53
C LEU A 93 0.70 -5.10 -5.93
N ASN A 94 0.80 -4.86 -7.23
CA ASN A 94 0.82 -3.52 -7.80
C ASN A 94 -0.48 -3.31 -8.56
N TRP A 95 -1.10 -2.15 -8.35
CA TRP A 95 -2.32 -1.79 -9.05
C TRP A 95 -2.01 -1.24 -10.43
N ASP A 96 -2.94 -1.48 -11.36
CA ASP A 96 -3.03 -0.62 -12.53
C ASP A 96 -3.48 0.77 -12.08
N SER A 97 -2.68 1.80 -12.37
CA SER A 97 -2.97 3.19 -12.00
C SER A 97 -4.30 3.72 -12.54
N THR A 98 -4.84 3.10 -13.59
CA THR A 98 -6.11 3.49 -14.21
C THR A 98 -7.31 2.68 -13.69
N ALA A 99 -7.07 1.58 -12.97
CA ALA A 99 -8.08 0.63 -12.54
C ALA A 99 -7.74 0.01 -11.18
N ALA A 100 -7.31 0.84 -10.22
CA ALA A 100 -7.01 0.37 -8.87
C ALA A 100 -8.25 -0.28 -8.22
N PRO A 101 -8.11 -1.49 -7.63
CA PRO A 101 -9.26 -2.20 -7.09
C PRO A 101 -9.77 -1.53 -5.80
N ALA A 102 -11.09 -1.35 -5.69
CA ALA A 102 -11.71 -0.87 -4.45
C ALA A 102 -11.60 -1.89 -3.30
N SER A 103 -11.49 -3.17 -3.63
CA SER A 103 -11.26 -4.26 -2.69
C SER A 103 -10.69 -5.49 -3.40
N PHE A 104 -10.10 -6.40 -2.63
CA PHE A 104 -9.67 -7.72 -3.10
C PHE A 104 -9.98 -8.78 -2.05
N VAL A 105 -9.95 -10.07 -2.45
CA VAL A 105 -10.30 -11.17 -1.58
C VAL A 105 -9.09 -12.02 -1.23
N LEU A 106 -8.92 -12.26 0.07
CA LEU A 106 -8.05 -13.31 0.59
C LEU A 106 -8.92 -14.44 1.14
N SER A 107 -8.87 -15.61 0.50
CA SER A 107 -9.59 -16.77 0.99
C SER A 107 -8.69 -17.71 1.76
N SER A 108 -9.09 -18.07 2.98
CA SER A 108 -8.36 -18.99 3.85
C SER A 108 -9.14 -20.30 4.01
N VAL A 109 -8.44 -21.44 4.01
CA VAL A 109 -9.07 -22.76 4.23
C VAL A 109 -9.58 -22.90 5.67
N SER A 110 -8.96 -22.22 6.63
CA SER A 110 -9.37 -22.21 8.03
C SER A 110 -9.19 -20.83 8.66
N THR A 111 -9.90 -20.58 9.76
CA THR A 111 -9.68 -19.38 10.57
C THR A 111 -8.28 -19.39 11.17
N GLN A 112 -7.57 -18.26 11.10
CA GLN A 112 -6.20 -18.10 11.58
C GLN A 112 -6.17 -17.60 13.04
N THR A 113 -6.83 -18.31 13.96
CA THR A 113 -6.98 -17.89 15.37
C THR A 113 -5.62 -17.62 16.04
N GLY A 114 -5.47 -16.45 16.65
CA GLY A 114 -4.22 -16.05 17.32
C GLY A 114 -3.10 -15.64 16.37
N LEU A 115 -3.35 -15.59 15.06
CA LEU A 115 -2.42 -15.12 14.04
C LEU A 115 -2.98 -13.88 13.33
N VAL A 116 -2.10 -13.02 12.84
CA VAL A 116 -2.48 -11.76 12.19
C VAL A 116 -1.77 -11.66 10.85
N THR A 117 -2.56 -11.49 9.78
CA THR A 117 -2.05 -11.09 8.47
C THR A 117 -1.91 -9.56 8.45
N GLU A 118 -0.73 -9.08 8.08
CA GLU A 118 -0.49 -7.64 7.90
C GLU A 118 -0.57 -7.30 6.41
N ILE A 119 -1.30 -6.23 6.08
CA ILE A 119 -1.43 -5.71 4.72
C ILE A 119 -1.00 -4.25 4.74
N VAL A 120 0.12 -3.95 4.07
CA VAL A 120 0.71 -2.62 4.02
C VAL A 120 0.42 -2.01 2.65
N PHE A 121 -0.34 -0.92 2.62
CA PHE A 121 -0.65 -0.19 1.40
C PHE A 121 0.38 0.91 1.14
N PHE A 122 0.78 1.08 -0.12
CA PHE A 122 1.73 2.12 -0.54
C PHE A 122 1.17 2.98 -1.65
#